data_AF-A0A7S2L3W1-F1
#
_entry.id   AF-A0A7S2L3W1-F1
#
_cell.length_a   1.000
_cell.length_b   1.000
_cell.length_c   1.000
_cell.angle_alpha   90.00
_cell.angle_beta   90.00
_cell.angle_gamma   90.00
#
_symmetry.space_group_name_H-M   'P 1'
#
loop_
_entity.id
_entity.type
_entity.pdbx_description
1 polymer ?
#
loop_
_entity_poly.entity_id
_entity_poly.type
_entity_poly.pdbx_seq_one_letter_code
_entity_poly.pdbx_strand_id
1 'polypeptide(L)'
;ENWPRELCVVGSRVLVDPQRLMLDGDKQTSSVFDVSLETEEEELDASPDGVDAMTYILRPGATAMTRVVAKKIKRFMGIQLRGQHVKERQLRRTQHNIIFMPHTSAICEAVLREEGIMSMVHEGTVSILELPVDLIPLDEDVLSLEQPSALKECAVDGVPTHTIQTVAASLVKIQEAFGVVKRVEGLGPLAEDVIIKMMSMRMDDYEIEAR
;
A
#
# COMPACT_ATOMS: atom_id res chain seq x y z
N GLU A 1 28.58 -8.14 12.85
CA GLU A 1 27.89 -7.80 11.57
C GLU A 1 27.39 -9.08 10.94
N ASN A 2 26.12 -9.41 11.14
CA ASN A 2 25.55 -10.68 10.65
C ASN A 2 24.27 -10.36 9.88
N TRP A 3 24.44 -9.85 8.65
CA TRP A 3 23.34 -9.72 7.70
C TRP A 3 23.11 -11.10 7.05
N PRO A 4 21.86 -11.60 6.95
CA PRO A 4 21.60 -12.89 6.32
C PRO A 4 22.00 -12.85 4.83
N ARG A 5 22.76 -13.87 4.41
CA ARG A 5 23.41 -13.95 3.09
C ARG A 5 22.46 -14.33 1.95
N GLU A 6 21.22 -14.68 2.23
CA GLU A 6 20.19 -14.99 1.23
C GLU A 6 18.86 -14.38 1.69
N LEU A 7 18.44 -13.30 1.03
CA LEU A 7 17.10 -12.74 1.17
C LEU A 7 16.21 -13.51 0.18
N CYS A 8 15.66 -14.64 0.61
CA CYS A 8 14.69 -15.38 -0.19
C CYS A 8 13.36 -14.63 -0.17
N VAL A 9 13.11 -13.75 -1.14
CA VAL A 9 11.82 -13.09 -1.34
C VAL A 9 10.84 -14.11 -1.91
N VAL A 10 10.28 -14.95 -1.03
CA VAL A 10 9.26 -15.93 -1.41
C VAL A 10 7.89 -15.24 -1.30
N GLY A 11 7.52 -14.58 -2.39
CA GLY A 11 6.15 -14.10 -2.64
C GLY A 11 5.92 -12.62 -2.35
N SER A 12 6.03 -11.78 -3.38
CA SER A 12 5.29 -10.53 -3.43
C SER A 12 3.90 -10.83 -3.99
N ARG A 13 2.88 -10.92 -3.13
CA ARG A 13 1.47 -10.91 -3.58
C ARG A 13 0.98 -9.48 -3.56
N VAL A 14 0.90 -8.87 -4.74
CA VAL A 14 0.23 -7.58 -4.94
C VAL A 14 -1.26 -7.86 -4.88
N LEU A 15 -1.93 -7.40 -3.82
CA LEU A 15 -3.39 -7.46 -3.72
C LEU A 15 -3.93 -6.37 -4.64
N VAL A 16 -4.45 -6.79 -5.80
CA VAL A 16 -5.01 -5.89 -6.82
C VAL A 16 -6.46 -5.62 -6.49
N ASP A 17 -6.88 -4.36 -6.56
CA ASP A 17 -8.28 -3.95 -6.39
C ASP A 17 -9.16 -4.58 -7.49
N PRO A 18 -10.25 -5.30 -7.14
CA PRO A 18 -11.11 -6.01 -8.09
C PRO A 18 -11.80 -5.12 -9.14
N GLN A 19 -11.81 -3.79 -8.97
CA GLN A 19 -12.38 -2.89 -9.98
C GLN A 19 -11.58 -2.83 -11.30
N ARG A 20 -10.36 -3.39 -11.32
CA ARG A 20 -9.47 -3.43 -12.50
C ARG A 20 -9.90 -4.46 -13.57
N LEU A 21 -10.74 -5.43 -13.25
CA LEU A 21 -11.07 -6.54 -14.16
C LEU A 21 -12.27 -6.29 -15.10
N MET A 22 -12.91 -5.13 -15.02
CA MET A 22 -14.12 -4.84 -15.81
C MET A 22 -13.89 -4.10 -17.13
N LEU A 23 -12.66 -3.67 -17.44
CA LEU A 23 -12.39 -2.81 -18.60
C LEU A 23 -11.77 -3.51 -19.82
N ASP A 24 -11.36 -4.78 -19.72
CA ASP A 24 -10.92 -5.57 -20.88
C ASP A 24 -12.11 -6.33 -21.49
N GLY A 25 -12.89 -5.61 -22.28
CA GLY A 25 -13.89 -6.19 -23.15
C GLY A 25 -13.27 -6.74 -24.42
N ASP A 26 -12.77 -7.97 -24.42
CA ASP A 26 -12.88 -8.83 -25.60
C ASP A 26 -12.88 -10.34 -25.27
N LYS A 27 -14.09 -10.88 -25.41
CA LYS A 27 -14.53 -12.27 -25.66
C LYS A 27 -13.43 -13.36 -25.70
N GLN A 28 -13.28 -14.11 -24.60
CA GLN A 28 -13.33 -15.59 -24.53
C GLN A 28 -12.69 -16.09 -23.22
N THR A 29 -13.39 -16.06 -22.08
CA THR A 29 -13.17 -17.02 -20.98
C THR A 29 -14.45 -17.12 -20.14
N SER A 30 -15.39 -17.94 -20.59
CA SER A 30 -16.52 -18.36 -19.78
C SER A 30 -16.05 -19.34 -18.71
N SER A 31 -15.73 -18.84 -17.50
CA SER A 31 -15.90 -19.56 -16.22
C SER A 31 -15.32 -18.85 -14.98
N VAL A 32 -14.76 -17.64 -15.07
CA VAL A 32 -13.92 -17.10 -13.96
C VAL A 32 -14.62 -16.04 -13.09
N PHE A 33 -15.83 -15.60 -13.43
CA PHE A 33 -16.46 -14.45 -12.78
C PHE A 33 -17.65 -14.82 -11.92
N ASP A 34 -17.34 -15.39 -10.76
CA ASP A 34 -18.11 -15.21 -9.53
C ASP A 34 -17.15 -15.36 -8.34
N VAL A 35 -16.25 -14.37 -8.18
CA VAL A 35 -15.30 -14.33 -7.06
C VAL A 35 -15.93 -13.45 -5.98
N SER A 36 -16.80 -14.08 -5.20
CA SER A 36 -17.32 -13.55 -3.95
C SER A 36 -16.16 -13.19 -3.02
N LEU A 37 -16.36 -12.21 -2.13
CA LEU A 37 -15.45 -11.86 -1.03
C LEU A 37 -14.98 -13.07 -0.18
N GLU A 38 -15.67 -14.20 -0.28
CA GLU A 38 -15.36 -15.49 0.36
C GLU A 38 -14.22 -16.25 -0.35
N THR A 39 -14.00 -16.01 -1.65
CA THR A 39 -13.03 -16.76 -2.48
C THR A 39 -11.59 -16.27 -2.30
N GLU A 40 -11.38 -15.01 -1.89
CA GLU A 40 -10.03 -14.52 -1.53
C GLU A 40 -9.57 -15.04 -0.15
N GLU A 41 -10.48 -15.39 0.75
CA GLU A 41 -10.11 -15.90 2.08
C GLU A 41 -9.41 -17.27 1.98
N GLU A 42 -9.79 -18.13 1.03
CA GLU A 42 -9.23 -19.49 0.90
C GLU A 42 -7.85 -19.54 0.23
N GLU A 43 -7.55 -18.70 -0.76
CA GLU A 43 -6.21 -18.66 -1.39
C GLU A 43 -5.16 -17.94 -0.54
N LEU A 44 -5.54 -17.14 0.45
CA LEU A 44 -4.61 -16.44 1.34
C LEU A 44 -4.12 -17.28 2.52
N ASP A 45 -4.78 -18.39 2.85
CA ASP A 45 -4.46 -19.24 4.02
C ASP A 45 -3.32 -20.25 3.76
N ALA A 46 -2.84 -20.38 2.53
CA ALA A 46 -1.64 -21.16 2.22
C ALA A 46 -0.38 -20.39 2.63
N SER A 47 0.09 -20.60 3.87
CA SER A 47 1.45 -20.24 4.24
C SER A 47 2.41 -21.20 3.52
N PRO A 48 3.37 -20.72 2.72
CA PRO A 48 4.42 -21.59 2.23
C PRO A 48 5.28 -22.00 3.42
N ASP A 49 5.36 -23.30 3.69
CA ASP A 49 6.28 -23.84 4.69
C ASP A 49 7.70 -23.31 4.42
N GLY A 50 8.26 -22.54 5.36
CA GLY A 50 9.65 -22.05 5.30
C GLY A 50 9.86 -20.56 4.96
N VAL A 51 8.82 -19.71 5.01
CA VAL A 51 8.98 -18.26 4.79
C VAL A 51 9.48 -17.53 6.05
N ASP A 52 10.60 -16.83 5.93
CA ASP A 52 11.21 -16.04 7.01
C ASP A 52 10.55 -14.66 7.19
N ALA A 53 10.06 -14.05 6.12
CA ALA A 53 9.36 -12.77 6.16
C ALA A 53 8.24 -12.68 5.12
N MET A 54 7.07 -12.15 5.53
CA MET A 54 5.92 -11.90 4.68
C MET A 54 5.71 -10.38 4.57
N THR A 55 5.63 -9.85 3.35
CA THR A 55 5.48 -8.41 3.12
C THR A 55 4.17 -8.12 2.38
N TYR A 56 3.37 -7.21 2.94
CA TYR A 56 2.12 -6.73 2.38
C TYR A 56 2.32 -5.30 1.88
N ILE A 57 1.98 -5.04 0.62
CA ILE A 57 2.03 -3.70 0.05
C ILE A 57 0.60 -3.18 -0.07
N LEU A 58 0.32 -2.04 0.56
CA LEU A 58 -1.00 -1.44 0.64
C LEU A 58 -0.99 -0.01 0.13
N ARG A 59 -2.12 0.42 -0.44
CA ARG A 59 -2.38 1.82 -0.79
C ARG A 59 -3.02 2.54 0.39
N PRO A 60 -2.75 3.84 0.62
CA PRO A 60 -3.34 4.60 1.73
C PRO A 60 -4.89 4.64 1.72
N GLY A 61 -5.52 4.53 0.55
CA GLY A 61 -6.99 4.47 0.41
C GLY A 61 -7.60 3.08 0.62
N ALA A 62 -6.80 2.02 0.64
CA ALA A 62 -7.26 0.62 0.66
C ALA A 62 -7.67 0.13 2.07
N THR A 63 -8.56 0.86 2.73
CA THR A 63 -8.96 0.63 4.13
C THR A 63 -9.50 -0.79 4.37
N ALA A 64 -10.32 -1.31 3.45
CA ALA A 64 -10.85 -2.67 3.52
C ALA A 64 -9.72 -3.71 3.50
N MET A 65 -8.75 -3.53 2.58
CA MET A 65 -7.61 -4.42 2.44
C MET A 65 -6.69 -4.37 3.68
N THR A 66 -6.48 -3.19 4.25
CA THR A 66 -5.73 -3.03 5.51
C THR A 66 -6.35 -3.86 6.64
N ARG A 67 -7.69 -3.88 6.74
CA ARG A 67 -8.39 -4.69 7.74
C ARG A 67 -8.23 -6.19 7.48
N VAL A 68 -8.30 -6.62 6.22
CA VAL A 68 -8.10 -8.04 5.82
C VAL A 68 -6.69 -8.50 6.20
N VAL A 69 -5.66 -7.71 5.83
CA VAL A 69 -4.27 -8.00 6.18
C VAL A 69 -4.07 -8.06 7.70
N ALA A 70 -4.65 -7.13 8.45
CA ALA A 70 -4.56 -7.14 9.92
C ALA A 70 -5.17 -8.41 10.53
N LYS A 71 -6.36 -8.82 10.07
CA LYS A 71 -7.01 -10.06 10.52
C LYS A 71 -6.19 -11.31 10.15
N LYS A 72 -5.56 -11.32 8.98
CA LYS A 72 -4.68 -12.41 8.54
C LYS A 72 -3.46 -12.55 9.45
N ILE A 73 -2.77 -11.46 9.74
CA ILE A 73 -1.61 -11.45 10.66
C ILE A 73 -2.00 -12.01 12.03
N LYS A 74 -3.14 -11.56 12.58
CA LYS A 74 -3.70 -12.09 13.83
C LYS A 74 -3.97 -13.59 13.76
N ARG A 75 -4.65 -14.07 12.71
CA ARG A 75 -4.99 -15.48 12.54
C ARG A 75 -3.73 -16.33 12.46
N PHE A 76 -2.75 -15.91 11.66
CA PHE A 76 -1.47 -16.60 11.49
C PHE A 76 -0.72 -16.74 12.83
N MET A 77 -0.60 -15.65 13.59
CA MET A 77 0.03 -15.69 14.91
C MET A 77 -0.75 -16.55 15.92
N GLY A 78 -2.08 -16.52 15.88
CA GLY A 78 -2.93 -17.34 16.74
C GLY A 78 -2.78 -18.84 16.47
N ILE A 79 -2.64 -19.24 15.20
CA ILE A 79 -2.36 -20.63 14.81
C ILE A 79 -0.97 -21.07 15.30
N GLN A 80 0.04 -20.21 15.15
CA GLN A 80 1.40 -20.47 15.58
C GLN A 80 1.54 -20.65 17.10
N LEU A 81 0.69 -19.98 17.89
CA LEU A 81 0.61 -20.16 19.35
C LEU A 81 -0.09 -21.47 19.77
N ARG A 82 -1.07 -21.96 18.98
CA ARG A 82 -1.84 -23.18 19.30
C ARG A 82 -1.15 -24.48 18.85
N GLY A 83 -0.24 -24.40 17.88
CA GLY A 83 0.50 -25.54 17.31
C GLY A 83 1.59 -26.15 18.20
N GLN A 84 1.38 -26.27 19.51
CA GLN A 84 2.39 -26.70 20.50
C GLN A 84 2.80 -28.19 20.39
N HIS A 85 2.36 -28.93 19.36
CA HIS A 85 2.61 -30.37 19.20
C HIS A 85 3.36 -30.79 17.92
N VAL A 86 3.99 -29.87 17.19
CA VAL A 86 4.89 -30.26 16.08
C VAL A 86 6.34 -29.99 16.49
N LYS A 87 6.98 -31.09 16.90
CA LYS A 87 8.42 -31.30 17.14
C LYS A 87 9.33 -30.22 16.53
N GLU A 88 10.11 -29.54 17.37
CA GLU A 88 11.52 -29.12 17.18
C GLU A 88 11.99 -28.64 15.79
N ARG A 89 11.11 -28.18 14.90
CA ARG A 89 11.48 -27.22 13.87
C ARG A 89 11.44 -25.88 14.58
N GLN A 90 12.61 -25.27 14.75
CA GLN A 90 12.78 -23.92 15.24
C GLN A 90 11.56 -23.08 14.80
N LEU A 91 10.77 -22.60 15.75
CA LEU A 91 9.69 -21.64 15.50
C LEU A 91 10.37 -20.39 14.92
N ARG A 92 10.71 -20.39 13.64
CA ARG A 92 11.09 -19.18 12.93
C ARG A 92 9.81 -18.38 12.88
N ARG A 93 9.70 -17.40 13.77
CA ARG A 93 8.61 -16.41 13.72
C ARG A 93 8.76 -15.70 12.38
N THR A 94 7.85 -15.97 11.46
CA THR A 94 7.79 -15.23 10.20
C THR A 94 7.57 -13.75 10.54
N GLN A 95 8.49 -12.90 10.13
CA GLN A 95 8.36 -11.46 10.32
C GLN A 95 7.32 -10.92 9.34
N HIS A 96 6.36 -10.12 9.81
CA HIS A 96 5.34 -9.54 8.94
C HIS A 96 5.66 -8.06 8.70
N ASN A 97 5.69 -7.63 7.45
CA ASN A 97 5.95 -6.24 7.09
C ASN A 97 4.73 -5.68 6.36
N ILE A 98 4.22 -4.54 6.81
CA ILE A 98 3.16 -3.79 6.14
C ILE A 98 3.81 -2.55 5.55
N ILE A 99 3.85 -2.46 4.23
CA ILE A 99 4.43 -1.32 3.50
C ILE A 99 3.28 -0.54 2.87
N PHE A 100 3.14 0.72 3.25
CA PHE A 100 2.22 1.64 2.59
C PHE A 100 2.93 2.39 1.47
N MET A 101 2.31 2.44 0.29
CA MET A 101 2.81 3.15 -0.88
C MET A 101 1.73 4.08 -1.44
N PRO A 102 1.94 5.41 -1.48
CA PRO A 102 3.19 6.11 -1.17
C PRO A 102 3.40 6.48 0.32
N HIS A 103 2.32 6.65 1.07
CA HIS A 103 2.34 7.08 2.47
C HIS A 103 1.27 6.32 3.27
N THR A 104 1.34 6.32 4.59
CA THR A 104 0.23 5.83 5.42
C THR A 104 -0.95 6.80 5.37
N SER A 105 -2.12 6.31 5.75
CA SER A 105 -3.31 7.13 5.99
C SER A 105 -3.69 7.01 7.46
N ALA A 106 -4.11 8.11 8.08
CA ALA A 106 -4.61 8.11 9.44
C ALA A 106 -5.79 7.12 9.64
N ILE A 107 -6.58 6.90 8.59
CA ILE A 107 -7.66 5.91 8.60
C ILE A 107 -7.09 4.48 8.67
N CYS A 108 -6.07 4.18 7.86
CA CYS A 108 -5.40 2.89 7.89
C CYS A 108 -4.72 2.64 9.25
N GLU A 109 -4.09 3.65 9.84
CA GLU A 109 -3.53 3.53 11.19
C GLU A 109 -4.60 3.27 12.26
N ALA A 110 -5.74 3.95 12.17
CA ALA A 110 -6.86 3.71 13.06
C ALA A 110 -7.38 2.27 12.95
N VAL A 111 -7.48 1.72 11.73
CA VAL A 111 -7.86 0.33 11.49
C VAL A 111 -6.82 -0.64 12.07
N LEU A 112 -5.53 -0.40 11.87
CA LEU A 112 -4.47 -1.23 12.45
C LEU A 112 -4.49 -1.20 13.99
N ARG A 113 -4.84 -0.06 14.58
CA ARG A 113 -5.01 0.11 16.02
C ARG A 113 -6.24 -0.63 16.55
N GLU A 114 -7.39 -0.50 15.88
CA GLU A 114 -8.62 -1.24 16.19
C GLU A 114 -8.36 -2.75 16.11
N GLU A 115 -7.63 -3.17 15.10
CA GLU A 115 -7.20 -4.55 14.93
C GLU A 115 -5.98 -4.92 15.78
N GLY A 116 -5.58 -4.14 16.80
CA GLY A 116 -4.55 -4.53 17.76
C GLY A 116 -3.18 -4.88 17.16
N ILE A 117 -2.90 -4.48 15.91
CA ILE A 117 -1.60 -4.72 15.26
C ILE A 117 -0.52 -3.87 15.94
N MET A 118 -0.88 -2.70 16.47
CA MET A 118 0.06 -1.80 17.15
C MET A 118 0.80 -2.48 18.32
N SER A 119 0.16 -3.39 19.07
CA SER A 119 0.86 -4.13 20.13
C SER A 119 1.88 -5.11 19.56
N MET A 120 1.59 -5.72 18.41
CA MET A 120 2.50 -6.64 17.71
C MET A 120 3.70 -5.92 17.10
N VAL A 121 3.54 -4.64 16.77
CA VAL A 121 4.64 -3.77 16.36
C VAL A 121 5.59 -3.52 17.52
N HIS A 122 5.07 -3.24 18.73
CA HIS A 122 5.90 -3.09 19.93
C HIS A 122 6.67 -4.38 20.29
N GLU A 123 6.09 -5.55 20.03
CA GLU A 123 6.73 -6.86 20.22
C GLU A 123 7.76 -7.22 19.12
N GLY A 124 7.89 -6.40 18.07
CA GLY A 124 8.83 -6.60 16.97
C GLY A 124 8.46 -7.73 16.00
N THR A 125 7.22 -8.22 16.05
CA THR A 125 6.76 -9.29 15.13
C THR A 125 6.20 -8.72 13.83
N VAL A 126 5.67 -7.49 13.89
CA VAL A 126 5.16 -6.75 12.74
C VAL A 126 5.96 -5.46 12.57
N SER A 127 6.35 -5.13 11.33
CA SER A 127 6.87 -3.80 10.98
C SER A 127 5.87 -3.06 10.10
N ILE A 128 5.74 -1.75 10.31
CA ILE A 128 4.97 -0.86 9.44
C ILE A 128 5.97 0.12 8.84
N LEU A 129 5.96 0.23 7.51
CA LEU A 129 6.89 1.05 6.75
C LEU A 129 6.11 1.86 5.71
N GLU A 130 6.70 2.99 5.32
CA GLU A 130 6.25 3.78 4.18
C GLU A 130 7.27 3.65 3.05
N LEU A 131 6.78 3.53 1.83
CA LEU A 131 7.58 3.55 0.62
C LEU A 131 7.11 4.72 -0.24
N PRO A 132 7.84 5.86 -0.22
CA PRO A 132 7.45 7.10 -0.89
C PRO A 132 7.69 7.05 -2.41
N VAL A 133 7.22 5.99 -3.05
CA VAL A 133 7.25 5.81 -4.50
C VAL A 133 5.85 6.13 -5.03
N ASP A 134 5.73 7.28 -5.68
CA ASP A 134 4.45 7.81 -6.14
C ASP A 134 4.34 7.69 -7.66
N LEU A 135 5.39 8.12 -8.37
CA LEU A 135 5.52 8.09 -9.82
C LEU A 135 6.35 6.90 -10.26
N ILE A 136 5.82 6.19 -11.26
CA ILE A 136 6.46 5.06 -11.92
C ILE A 136 6.79 5.50 -13.35
N PRO A 137 8.07 5.46 -13.77
CA PRO A 137 8.42 5.69 -15.16
C PRO A 137 7.97 4.49 -16.00
N LEU A 138 7.06 4.74 -16.93
CA LEU A 138 6.61 3.73 -17.91
C LEU A 138 7.45 3.80 -19.18
N ASP A 139 7.90 5.01 -19.54
CA ASP A 139 8.78 5.29 -20.67
C ASP A 139 9.65 6.51 -20.35
N GLU A 140 10.53 6.92 -21.27
CA GLU A 140 11.43 8.07 -21.11
C GLU A 140 10.68 9.41 -20.91
N ASP A 141 9.49 9.54 -21.49
CA ASP A 141 8.63 10.73 -21.42
C ASP A 141 7.27 10.47 -20.75
N VAL A 142 7.08 9.29 -20.15
CA VAL A 142 5.82 8.89 -19.52
C VAL A 142 6.02 8.50 -18.07
N LEU A 143 5.39 9.26 -17.18
CA LEU A 143 5.28 8.96 -15.75
C LEU A 143 3.81 8.63 -15.41
N SER A 144 3.59 7.57 -14.63
CA SER A 144 2.27 7.17 -14.16
C SER A 144 2.22 7.09 -12.64
N LEU A 145 1.06 7.39 -12.07
CA LEU A 145 0.78 7.15 -10.65
C LEU A 145 0.27 5.73 -10.37
N GLU A 146 -0.15 5.00 -11.42
CA GLU A 146 -0.81 3.68 -11.33
C GLU A 146 -1.89 3.65 -10.23
N GLN A 147 -2.80 4.62 -10.27
CA GLN A 147 -3.95 4.77 -9.36
C GLN A 147 -5.26 4.48 -10.11
N PRO A 148 -5.70 3.21 -10.25
CA PRO A 148 -6.92 2.90 -10.99
C PRO A 148 -8.20 3.44 -10.32
N SER A 149 -8.20 3.63 -8.99
CA SER A 149 -9.34 4.19 -8.26
C SER A 149 -9.48 5.70 -8.40
N ALA A 150 -8.46 6.42 -8.89
CA ALA A 150 -8.44 7.89 -8.91
C ALA A 150 -9.62 8.49 -9.66
N LEU A 151 -10.01 7.90 -10.80
CA LEU A 151 -11.15 8.41 -11.58
C LEU A 151 -12.46 8.29 -10.78
N LYS A 152 -12.68 7.16 -10.12
CA LYS A 152 -13.87 6.93 -9.29
C LYS A 152 -13.88 7.87 -8.09
N GLU A 153 -12.75 8.02 -7.40
CA GLU A 153 -12.62 8.94 -6.26
C GLU A 153 -12.94 10.39 -6.64
N CYS A 154 -12.41 10.84 -7.79
CA CYS A 154 -12.58 12.20 -8.28
C CYS A 154 -13.96 12.48 -8.87
N ALA A 155 -14.52 11.54 -9.64
CA ALA A 155 -15.73 11.78 -10.42
C ALA A 155 -17.02 11.29 -9.73
N VAL A 156 -16.91 10.31 -8.82
CA VAL A 156 -18.07 9.63 -8.22
C VAL A 156 -18.13 9.85 -6.71
N ASP A 157 -17.04 9.54 -5.99
CA ASP A 157 -17.06 9.54 -4.53
C ASP A 157 -16.98 10.95 -3.93
N GLY A 158 -16.49 11.93 -4.70
CA GLY A 158 -16.49 13.36 -4.36
C GLY A 158 -15.50 13.76 -3.26
N VAL A 159 -14.68 12.82 -2.76
CA VAL A 159 -13.66 13.07 -1.73
C VAL A 159 -12.28 12.56 -2.21
N PRO A 160 -11.65 13.20 -3.20
CA PRO A 160 -10.37 12.76 -3.78
C PRO A 160 -9.15 13.16 -2.94
N THR A 161 -9.25 13.18 -1.61
CA THR A 161 -8.18 13.68 -0.72
C THR A 161 -6.87 12.91 -0.92
N HIS A 162 -6.92 11.59 -1.01
CA HIS A 162 -5.73 10.75 -1.21
C HIS A 162 -5.12 10.94 -2.60
N THR A 163 -5.96 10.99 -3.64
CA THR A 163 -5.54 11.24 -5.01
C THR A 163 -4.85 12.60 -5.13
N ILE A 164 -5.47 13.67 -4.62
CA ILE A 164 -4.90 15.03 -4.64
C ILE A 164 -3.56 15.08 -3.90
N GLN A 165 -3.48 14.49 -2.71
CA GLN A 165 -2.25 14.45 -1.92
C GLN A 165 -1.13 13.71 -2.66
N THR A 166 -1.44 12.57 -3.27
CA THR A 166 -0.48 11.75 -4.02
C THR A 166 0.05 12.51 -5.24
N VAL A 167 -0.83 13.15 -6.01
CA VAL A 167 -0.44 13.96 -7.19
C VAL A 167 0.43 15.15 -6.76
N ALA A 168 0.03 15.87 -5.71
CA ALA A 168 0.78 17.01 -5.20
C ALA A 168 2.19 16.60 -4.75
N ALA A 169 2.32 15.54 -3.93
CA ALA A 169 3.61 15.02 -3.48
C ALA A 169 4.50 14.58 -4.66
N SER A 170 3.89 13.95 -5.67
CA SER A 170 4.58 13.54 -6.90
C SER A 170 5.17 14.73 -7.67
N LEU A 171 4.41 15.81 -7.79
CA LEU A 171 4.87 17.04 -8.46
C LEU A 171 5.98 17.76 -7.65
N VAL A 172 5.93 17.70 -6.32
CA VAL A 172 7.03 18.19 -5.48
C VAL A 172 8.29 17.37 -5.74
N LYS A 173 8.20 16.03 -5.73
CA LYS A 173 9.35 15.14 -6.02
C LYS A 173 9.98 15.36 -7.39
N ILE A 174 9.16 15.58 -8.43
CA ILE A 174 9.67 15.95 -9.76
C ILE A 174 10.49 17.24 -9.67
N GLN A 175 9.98 18.25 -8.95
CA GLN A 175 10.68 19.53 -8.80
C GLN A 175 11.95 19.43 -7.96
N GLU A 176 12.00 18.56 -6.97
CA GLU A 176 13.21 18.27 -6.21
C GLU A 176 14.28 17.62 -7.08
N ALA A 177 13.88 16.67 -7.94
CA ALA A 177 14.80 15.94 -8.80
C ALA A 177 15.33 16.76 -9.98
N PHE A 178 14.47 17.57 -10.62
CA PHE A 178 14.77 18.27 -11.89
C PHE A 178 14.79 19.80 -11.79
N GLY A 179 14.48 20.35 -10.62
CA GLY A 179 14.40 21.77 -10.37
C GLY A 179 12.97 22.33 -10.41
N VAL A 180 12.82 23.52 -9.83
CA VAL A 180 11.51 24.17 -9.64
C VAL A 180 10.86 24.54 -10.97
N VAL A 181 9.59 24.13 -11.14
CA VAL A 181 8.77 24.51 -12.30
C VAL A 181 8.36 25.97 -12.14
N LYS A 182 8.74 26.81 -13.11
CA LYS A 182 8.53 28.27 -13.04
C LYS A 182 7.07 28.70 -13.21
N ARG A 183 6.28 27.91 -13.93
CA ARG A 183 4.90 28.23 -14.30
C ARG A 183 4.06 26.98 -14.22
N VAL A 184 3.05 27.01 -13.35
CA VAL A 184 2.10 25.92 -13.13
C VAL A 184 0.72 26.44 -13.49
N GLU A 185 0.04 25.73 -14.39
CA GLU A 185 -1.32 26.06 -14.83
C GLU A 185 -2.20 24.83 -14.65
N GLY A 186 -3.40 25.05 -14.12
CA GLY A 186 -4.38 24.00 -13.89
C GLY A 186 -5.68 24.33 -14.61
N LEU A 187 -6.38 23.30 -15.08
CA LEU A 187 -7.72 23.42 -15.64
C LEU A 187 -8.70 22.60 -14.81
N GLY A 188 -9.69 23.28 -14.23
CA GLY A 188 -10.74 22.67 -13.41
C GLY A 188 -10.45 22.67 -11.90
N PRO A 189 -11.47 22.38 -11.08
CA PRO A 189 -11.40 22.51 -9.63
C PRO A 189 -10.37 21.57 -8.99
N LEU A 190 -10.30 20.32 -9.46
CA LEU A 190 -9.33 19.35 -8.95
C LEU A 190 -7.87 19.77 -9.24
N ALA A 191 -7.64 20.44 -10.36
CA ALA A 191 -6.30 20.95 -10.69
C ALA A 191 -5.93 22.11 -9.76
N GLU A 192 -6.89 22.98 -9.43
CA GLU A 192 -6.69 24.05 -8.44
C GLU A 192 -6.36 23.48 -7.06
N ASP A 193 -7.09 22.47 -6.59
CA ASP A 193 -6.83 21.81 -5.31
C ASP A 193 -5.43 21.17 -5.26
N VAL A 194 -5.02 20.51 -6.34
CA VAL A 194 -3.67 19.94 -6.47
C VAL A 194 -2.59 21.03 -6.40
N ILE A 195 -2.79 22.16 -7.09
CA ILE A 195 -1.84 23.28 -7.08
C ILE A 195 -1.74 23.87 -5.67
N ILE A 196 -2.88 24.13 -5.01
CA ILE A 196 -2.92 24.63 -3.63
C ILE A 196 -2.18 23.67 -2.70
N LYS A 197 -2.47 22.36 -2.81
CA LYS A 197 -1.84 21.34 -1.95
C LYS A 197 -0.34 21.25 -2.19
N MET A 198 0.11 21.27 -3.44
CA MET A 198 1.53 21.24 -3.80
C MET A 198 2.27 22.47 -3.26
N MET A 199 1.68 23.66 -3.36
CA MET A 199 2.27 24.89 -2.81
C MET A 199 2.34 24.87 -1.28
N SER A 200 1.29 24.34 -0.63
CA SER A 200 1.26 24.14 0.83
C SER A 200 2.37 23.20 1.28
N MET A 201 2.53 22.03 0.63
CA MET A 201 3.60 21.07 0.98
C MET A 201 4.98 21.73 0.89
N ARG A 202 5.25 22.50 -0.16
CA ARG A 202 6.52 23.20 -0.29
C ARG A 202 6.77 24.24 0.78
N MET A 203 5.72 24.95 1.21
CA MET A 203 5.84 25.90 2.33
C MET A 203 6.20 25.16 3.63
N ASP A 204 5.55 24.03 3.90
CA ASP A 204 5.82 23.21 5.07
C ASP A 204 7.28 22.72 5.07
N ASP A 205 7.82 22.29 3.92
CA ASP A 205 9.21 21.85 3.78
C ASP A 205 10.21 22.97 4.10
N TYR A 206 9.95 24.20 3.64
CA TYR A 206 10.77 25.37 3.98
C TYR A 206 10.75 25.68 5.48
N GLU A 207 9.60 25.54 6.15
CA GLU A 207 9.50 25.78 7.58
C GLU A 207 10.25 24.73 8.40
N ILE A 208 10.31 23.49 7.92
CA ILE A 208 11.08 22.40 8.54
C ILE A 208 12.58 22.65 8.37
N GLU A 209 13.04 23.01 7.17
CA GLU A 209 14.47 23.31 6.91
C GLU A 209 14.97 24.55 7.68
N ALA A 210 14.08 25.48 8.00
CA ALA A 210 14.40 26.70 8.75
C ALA A 210 14.51 26.49 10.28
N ARG A 211 14.12 25.32 10.80
CA ARG A 211 14.17 24.95 12.23
C ARG A 211 15.43 24.18 12.59
#